data_AF-A0A8T6H7Q0-F1
#
_entry.id   AF-A0A8T6H7Q0-F1
#
_cell.length_a   1.000
_cell.length_b   1.000
_cell.length_c   1.000
_cell.angle_alpha   90.00
_cell.angle_beta   90.00
_cell.angle_gamma   90.00
#
_symmetry.space_group_name_H-M   'P 1'
#
loop_
_entity.id
_entity.type
_entity.pdbx_description
1 polymer ?
#
loop_
_entity_poly.entity_id
_entity_poly.type
_entity_poly.pdbx_seq_one_letter_code
_entity_poly.pdbx_strand_id
1 'polypeptide(L)'
;MLTILPLIMFVVSLLFLRACLITLGYYKEPILTAFQQYGDEVGFSPLFDACLWGIVLAYLIFTLLVPSSLLVLLGIFAFVFFFMLYWRVRDNILEHPEIFLRFPGWYREIVDRTTREERRKLSYMWLGLPLRTRLLYNAQHEEFRKWVELVVLSVA
;
A
#
# COMPACT_ATOMS: atom_id res chain seq x y z
N MET A 1 -15.41 20.52 18.75
CA MET A 1 -14.30 19.54 18.68
C MET A 1 -14.79 18.08 18.63
N LEU A 2 -15.85 17.68 19.36
CA LEU A 2 -16.35 16.29 19.38
C LEU A 2 -16.90 15.74 18.04
N THR A 3 -17.33 16.59 17.10
CA THR A 3 -17.95 16.15 15.83
C THR A 3 -16.94 15.78 14.73
N ILE A 4 -15.71 16.29 14.79
CA ILE A 4 -14.68 16.09 13.76
C ILE A 4 -13.86 14.82 14.03
N LEU A 5 -13.66 14.49 15.31
CA LEU A 5 -12.91 13.30 15.73
C LEU A 5 -13.44 11.97 15.14
N PRO A 6 -14.76 11.67 15.16
CA PRO A 6 -15.27 10.43 14.56
C PRO A 6 -15.09 10.41 13.05
N LEU A 7 -15.17 11.55 12.36
CA LEU A 7 -14.89 11.65 10.92
C LEU A 7 -13.43 11.32 10.62
N ILE A 8 -12.49 11.87 11.41
CA ILE A 8 -11.06 11.57 11.28
C ILE A 8 -10.81 10.08 11.52
N MET A 9 -11.40 9.49 12.55
CA MET A 9 -11.27 8.07 12.83
C MET A 9 -11.81 7.21 11.69
N PHE A 10 -12.95 7.57 11.12
CA PHE A 10 -13.52 6.87 9.98
C PHE A 10 -12.57 6.89 8.78
N VAL A 11 -12.00 8.06 8.44
CA VAL A 11 -11.03 8.20 7.36
C VAL A 11 -9.77 7.38 7.63
N VAL A 12 -9.19 7.46 8.82
CA VAL A 12 -7.99 6.69 9.20
C VAL A 12 -8.25 5.18 9.15
N SER A 13 -9.45 4.75 9.55
CA SER A 13 -9.85 3.33 9.49
C SER A 13 -9.93 2.84 8.04
N LEU A 14 -10.47 3.66 7.12
CA LEU A 14 -10.48 3.33 5.69
C LEU A 14 -9.07 3.25 5.09
N LEU A 15 -8.17 4.16 5.49
CA LEU A 15 -6.77 4.14 5.04
C LEU A 15 -6.01 2.92 5.58
N PHE A 16 -6.24 2.56 6.84
CA PHE A 16 -5.69 1.35 7.44
C PHE A 16 -6.21 0.10 6.74
N LEU A 17 -7.52 0.00 6.52
CA LEU A 17 -8.14 -1.12 5.81
C LEU A 17 -7.61 -1.24 4.38
N ARG A 18 -7.46 -0.11 3.66
CA ARG A 18 -6.81 -0.10 2.35
C ARG A 18 -5.39 -0.66 2.43
N ALA A 19 -4.57 -0.21 3.38
CA ALA A 19 -3.20 -0.69 3.54
C ALA A 19 -3.15 -2.19 3.85
N CYS A 20 -4.03 -2.69 4.72
CA CYS A 20 -4.20 -4.12 5.00
C CYS A 20 -4.59 -4.93 3.76
N LEU A 21 -5.51 -4.42 2.93
CA LEU A 21 -5.89 -5.12 1.71
C LEU A 21 -4.73 -5.19 0.70
N ILE A 22 -3.86 -4.18 0.67
CA ILE A 22 -2.69 -4.18 -0.20
C ILE A 22 -1.61 -5.13 0.34
N THR A 23 -1.34 -5.14 1.65
CA THR A 23 -0.36 -6.06 2.26
C THR A 23 -0.74 -7.52 2.09
N LEU A 24 -2.02 -7.83 2.26
CA LEU A 24 -2.56 -9.18 2.04
C LEU A 24 -2.61 -9.57 0.55
N GLY A 25 -2.48 -8.60 -0.36
CA GLY A 25 -2.46 -8.84 -1.81
C GLY A 25 -3.85 -8.86 -2.47
N TYR A 26 -4.92 -8.57 -1.73
CA TYR A 26 -6.26 -8.47 -2.28
C TYR A 26 -6.47 -7.22 -3.13
N TYR A 27 -5.90 -6.07 -2.72
CA TYR A 27 -6.05 -4.82 -3.46
C TYR A 27 -4.81 -4.51 -4.31
N LYS A 28 -4.88 -4.89 -5.59
CA LYS A 28 -3.74 -4.89 -6.51
C LYS A 28 -3.56 -3.57 -7.28
N GLU A 29 -4.62 -2.77 -7.37
CA GLU A 29 -4.67 -1.54 -8.17
C GLU A 29 -3.61 -0.48 -7.81
N PRO A 30 -3.32 -0.19 -6.52
CA PRO A 30 -2.30 0.80 -6.18
C PRO A 30 -0.91 0.42 -6.66
N ILE A 31 -0.57 -0.88 -6.58
CA ILE A 31 0.72 -1.41 -6.99
C ILE A 31 0.84 -1.38 -8.51
N LEU A 32 -0.20 -1.82 -9.23
CA LEU A 32 -0.19 -1.81 -10.69
C LEU A 32 -0.18 -0.39 -11.26
N THR A 33 -0.81 0.57 -10.59
CA THR A 33 -0.73 2.00 -10.97
C THR A 33 0.69 2.56 -10.76
N ALA A 34 1.41 2.10 -9.73
CA ALA A 34 2.80 2.51 -9.50
C ALA A 34 3.74 2.12 -10.65
N PHE A 35 3.47 0.99 -11.32
CA PHE A 35 4.24 0.56 -12.51
C PHE A 35 4.12 1.50 -13.72
N GLN A 36 3.16 2.42 -13.74
CA GLN A 36 3.03 3.41 -14.81
C GLN A 36 4.12 4.49 -14.76
N GLN A 37 4.70 4.77 -13.59
CA GLN A 37 5.57 5.92 -13.39
C GLN A 37 6.92 5.79 -14.13
N TYR A 38 7.31 6.86 -14.83
CA TYR A 38 8.64 7.02 -15.45
C TYR A 38 9.63 7.54 -14.39
N GLY A 39 10.75 6.86 -14.19
CA GLY A 39 11.79 7.24 -13.21
C GLY A 39 12.31 6.06 -12.40
N ASP A 40 12.90 6.31 -11.22
CA ASP A 40 13.24 5.22 -10.31
C ASP A 40 11.96 4.51 -9.86
N GLU A 41 11.97 3.17 -9.87
CA GLU A 41 10.82 2.41 -9.40
C GLU A 41 10.61 2.73 -7.93
N VAL A 42 9.49 3.40 -7.61
CA VAL A 42 9.17 3.74 -6.23
C VAL A 42 8.95 2.43 -5.49
N GLY A 43 9.89 2.09 -4.61
CA GLY A 43 9.77 0.94 -3.71
C GLY A 43 8.48 1.07 -2.91
N PHE A 44 7.49 0.25 -3.25
CA PHE A 44 6.22 0.23 -2.55
C PHE A 44 6.34 -0.76 -1.39
N SER A 45 6.24 -0.27 -0.14
CA SER A 45 6.26 -1.12 1.05
C SER A 45 4.88 -1.10 1.74
N PRO A 46 3.94 -1.97 1.32
CA PRO A 46 2.59 -1.97 1.87
C PRO A 46 2.56 -2.21 3.38
N LEU A 47 3.51 -3.02 3.89
CA LEU A 47 3.57 -3.37 5.31
C LEU A 47 3.87 -2.15 6.16
N PHE A 48 4.77 -1.30 5.71
CA PHE A 48 5.13 -0.10 6.44
C PHE A 48 3.96 0.89 6.49
N ASP A 49 3.24 1.06 5.37
CA ASP A 49 2.02 1.86 5.33
C ASP A 49 0.94 1.31 6.28
N ALA A 50 0.75 -0.02 6.32
CA ALA A 50 -0.22 -0.64 7.24
C ALA A 50 0.16 -0.44 8.70
N CYS A 51 1.44 -0.60 9.05
CA CYS A 51 1.94 -0.33 10.41
C CYS A 51 1.73 1.14 10.80
N LEU A 52 2.03 2.09 9.91
CA LEU A 52 1.87 3.51 10.18
C LEU A 52 0.40 3.86 10.45
N TRP A 53 -0.50 3.46 9.56
CA TRP A 53 -1.94 3.72 9.75
C TRP A 53 -2.50 2.99 10.97
N GLY A 54 -1.98 1.80 11.30
CA GLY A 54 -2.33 1.05 12.50
C GLY A 54 -1.94 1.79 13.78
N ILE A 55 -0.74 2.39 13.84
CA ILE A 55 -0.28 3.19 14.98
C ILE A 55 -1.15 4.44 15.14
N VAL A 56 -1.45 5.14 14.05
CA VAL A 56 -2.32 6.34 14.09
C VAL A 56 -3.72 5.97 14.58
N LEU A 57 -4.28 4.86 14.10
CA LEU A 57 -5.58 4.38 14.55
C LEU A 57 -5.58 3.99 16.03
N ALA A 58 -4.57 3.24 16.48
CA ALA A 58 -4.42 2.84 17.87
C ALA A 58 -4.29 4.06 18.79
N TYR A 59 -3.55 5.08 18.36
CA TYR A 59 -3.43 6.34 19.08
C TYR A 59 -4.77 7.06 19.20
N LEU A 60 -5.53 7.19 18.10
CA LEU A 60 -6.86 7.82 18.15
C LEU A 60 -7.82 7.09 19.09
N ILE A 61 -7.84 5.76 19.06
CA ILE A 61 -8.63 4.94 20.00
C ILE A 61 -8.18 5.19 21.45
N PHE A 62 -6.87 5.25 21.69
CA PHE A 62 -6.33 5.49 23.02
C PHE A 62 -6.73 6.87 23.58
N THR A 63 -6.69 7.91 22.74
CA THR A 63 -7.11 9.27 23.14
C THR A 63 -8.61 9.39 23.45
N LEU A 64 -9.45 8.52 22.88
CA LEU A 64 -10.86 8.43 23.24
C LEU A 64 -11.07 7.84 24.64
N LEU A 65 -10.27 6.83 24.99
CA LEU A 65 -10.38 6.12 26.27
C LEU A 65 -9.81 6.94 27.44
N VAL A 66 -8.75 7.70 27.19
CA VAL A 66 -8.08 8.51 28.21
C VAL A 66 -7.96 9.96 27.73
N PRO A 67 -9.00 10.80 27.98
CA PRO A 67 -8.98 12.19 27.58
C PRO A 67 -8.04 12.99 28.49
N SER A 68 -6.77 13.08 28.10
CA SER A 68 -5.74 13.88 28.78
C SER A 68 -5.04 14.79 27.79
N SER A 69 -4.91 16.08 28.13
CA SER A 69 -4.21 17.07 27.29
C SER A 69 -2.73 16.73 27.11
N LEU A 70 -2.10 16.08 28.09
CA LEU A 70 -0.72 15.58 27.99
C LEU A 70 -0.58 14.44 26.97
N LEU A 71 -1.57 13.56 26.87
CA LEU A 71 -1.57 12.47 25.87
C LEU A 71 -1.76 13.00 24.45
N VAL A 72 -2.51 14.09 24.29
CA VAL A 72 -2.62 14.79 23.00
C VAL A 72 -1.27 15.35 22.58
N LEU A 73 -0.57 16.05 23.49
CA LEU A 73 0.75 16.61 23.21
C LEU A 73 1.78 15.52 22.89
N LEU A 74 1.85 14.45 23.70
CA LEU A 74 2.75 13.32 23.47
C LEU A 74 2.49 12.64 22.12
N GLY A 75 1.22 12.52 21.71
CA GLY A 75 0.90 11.95 20.41
C GLY A 75 1.25 12.83 19.23
N ILE A 76 1.16 14.15 19.35
CA ILE A 76 1.67 15.06 18.31
C ILE A 76 3.18 14.88 18.16
N PHE A 77 3.92 14.83 19.27
CA PHE A 77 5.37 14.56 19.23
C PHE A 77 5.70 13.20 18.63
N ALA A 78 4.99 12.14 19.05
CA ALA A 78 5.14 10.80 18.49
C ALA A 78 4.83 10.79 16.99
N PHE A 79 3.74 11.44 16.57
CA PHE A 79 3.35 11.53 15.15
C PHE A 79 4.44 12.21 14.32
N VAL A 80 4.97 13.35 14.77
CA VAL A 80 6.07 14.04 14.08
C VAL A 80 7.33 13.16 14.03
N PHE A 81 7.68 12.51 15.14
CA PHE A 81 8.82 11.60 15.19
C PHE A 81 8.67 10.41 14.23
N PHE A 82 7.51 9.75 14.24
CA PHE A 82 7.21 8.65 13.31
C PHE A 82 7.13 9.11 11.86
N PHE A 83 6.66 10.34 11.61
CA PHE A 83 6.65 10.91 10.27
C PHE A 83 8.07 11.18 9.75
N MET A 84 8.96 11.71 10.58
CA MET A 84 10.38 11.86 10.22
C MET A 84 11.05 10.50 10.01
N LEU A 85 10.78 9.53 10.89
CA LEU A 85 11.26 8.16 10.75
C LEU A 85 10.73 7.52 9.46
N TYR A 86 9.48 7.78 9.10
CA TYR A 86 8.85 7.30 7.86
C TYR A 86 9.64 7.77 6.64
N TRP A 87 9.95 9.07 6.55
CA TRP A 87 10.74 9.60 5.44
C TRP A 87 12.13 8.97 5.41
N ARG A 88 12.80 8.85 6.56
CA ARG A 88 14.14 8.25 6.63
C ARG A 88 14.15 6.78 6.24
N VAL A 89 13.16 6.01 6.69
CA VAL A 89 13.01 4.59 6.35
C VAL A 89 12.61 4.43 4.90
N ARG A 90 11.76 5.31 4.36
CA ARG A 90 11.39 5.33 2.94
C ARG A 90 12.62 5.50 2.05
N ASP A 91 13.50 6.44 2.38
CA ASP A 91 14.75 6.63 1.63
C ASP A 91 15.64 5.38 1.71
N ASN A 92 15.70 4.73 2.88
CA ASN A 92 16.47 3.49 3.09
C ASN A 92 15.82 2.25 2.41
N ILE A 93 14.50 2.24 2.23
CA ILE A 93 13.77 1.19 1.47
C ILE A 93 14.17 1.22 0.00
N LEU A 94 14.47 2.40 -0.55
CA LEU A 94 14.98 2.54 -1.92
C LEU A 94 16.38 1.96 -2.08
N GLU A 95 17.20 2.02 -1.02
CA GLU A 95 18.57 1.48 -1.01
C GLU A 95 18.62 -0.05 -0.80
N HIS A 96 17.63 -0.62 -0.12
CA HIS A 96 17.55 -2.07 0.17
C HIS A 96 16.17 -2.69 -0.16
N PRO A 97 15.81 -2.77 -1.46
CA PRO A 97 14.50 -3.25 -1.91
C PRO A 97 14.19 -4.70 -1.51
N GLU A 98 15.21 -5.55 -1.35
CA GLU A 98 15.08 -6.99 -1.15
C GLU A 98 14.32 -7.39 0.13
N ILE A 99 14.44 -6.57 1.18
CA ILE A 99 13.82 -6.83 2.49
C ILE A 99 12.36 -6.37 2.49
N PHE A 100 12.06 -5.27 1.79
CA PHE A 100 10.78 -4.58 1.87
C PHE A 100 9.81 -4.92 0.72
N LEU A 101 10.29 -5.46 -0.40
CA LEU A 101 9.48 -5.96 -1.52
C LEU A 101 8.89 -7.38 -1.28
N ARG A 102 9.05 -7.94 -0.07
CA ARG A 102 8.65 -9.33 0.22
C ARG A 102 7.12 -9.55 0.20
N PHE A 103 6.32 -8.50 0.29
CA PHE A 103 4.86 -8.59 0.35
C PHE A 103 4.18 -7.55 -0.55
N PRO A 104 3.08 -7.93 -1.23
CA PRO A 104 2.47 -9.25 -1.30
C PRO A 104 3.23 -10.23 -2.21
N GLY A 105 3.13 -11.54 -1.97
CA GLY A 105 3.95 -12.55 -2.68
C GLY A 105 3.80 -12.53 -4.22
N TRP A 106 2.61 -12.19 -4.74
CA TRP A 106 2.38 -12.04 -6.18
C TRP A 106 3.18 -10.89 -6.79
N TYR A 107 3.40 -9.81 -6.03
CA TYR A 107 4.10 -8.63 -6.53
C TYR A 107 5.58 -8.96 -6.76
N ARG A 108 6.19 -9.66 -5.80
CA ARG A 108 7.54 -10.19 -5.96
C ARG A 108 7.65 -11.11 -7.18
N GLU A 109 6.71 -12.04 -7.35
CA GLU A 109 6.71 -12.97 -8.48
C GLU A 109 6.68 -12.24 -9.84
N ILE A 110 5.93 -11.14 -9.94
CA ILE A 110 5.92 -10.31 -11.16
C ILE A 110 7.26 -9.60 -11.33
N VAL A 111 7.76 -8.93 -10.29
CA VAL A 111 9.02 -8.16 -10.37
C VAL A 111 10.20 -9.08 -10.75
N ASP A 112 10.26 -10.28 -10.17
CA ASP A 112 11.33 -11.26 -10.41
C ASP A 112 11.27 -11.87 -11.83
N ARG A 113 10.08 -11.98 -12.43
CA ARG A 113 9.89 -12.66 -13.74
C ARG A 113 9.71 -11.74 -14.94
N THR A 114 9.48 -10.46 -14.71
CA THR A 114 9.13 -9.53 -15.79
C THR A 114 10.14 -8.42 -15.95
N THR A 115 10.27 -7.92 -17.18
CA THR A 115 11.03 -6.70 -17.45
C THR A 115 10.23 -5.46 -17.07
N ARG A 116 10.92 -4.32 -16.97
CA ARG A 116 10.28 -3.03 -16.68
C ARG A 116 9.23 -2.63 -17.72
N GLU A 117 9.47 -2.91 -19.00
CA GLU A 117 8.51 -2.59 -20.06
C GLU A 117 7.27 -3.50 -20.01
N GLU A 118 7.44 -4.78 -19.66
CA GLU A 118 6.32 -5.69 -19.39
C GLU A 118 5.46 -5.21 -18.21
N ARG A 119 6.08 -4.77 -17.11
CA ARG A 119 5.36 -4.20 -15.96
C ARG A 119 4.54 -2.96 -16.31
N ARG A 120 5.08 -2.09 -17.18
CA ARG A 120 4.33 -0.94 -17.69
C ARG A 120 3.14 -1.36 -18.53
N LYS A 121 3.31 -2.32 -19.44
CA LYS A 121 2.20 -2.85 -20.24
C LYS A 121 1.14 -3.52 -19.37
N LEU A 122 1.54 -4.26 -18.33
CA LEU A 122 0.65 -4.79 -17.30
C LEU A 122 -0.17 -3.67 -16.63
N SER A 123 0.46 -2.57 -16.25
CA SER A 123 -0.23 -1.39 -15.69
C SER A 123 -1.29 -0.84 -16.65
N TYR A 124 -0.91 -0.57 -17.90
CA TYR A 124 -1.83 -0.03 -18.90
C TYR A 124 -3.01 -0.97 -19.18
N MET A 125 -2.74 -2.27 -19.32
CA MET A 125 -3.77 -3.27 -19.53
C MET A 125 -4.70 -3.37 -18.32
N TRP A 126 -4.17 -3.32 -17.10
CA TRP A 126 -4.97 -3.31 -15.87
C TRP A 126 -5.93 -2.12 -15.80
N LEU A 127 -5.43 -0.92 -16.12
CA LEU A 127 -6.24 0.31 -16.11
C LEU A 127 -7.36 0.28 -17.17
N GLY A 128 -7.15 -0.44 -18.26
CA GLY A 128 -8.17 -0.67 -19.29
C GLY A 128 -9.23 -1.71 -18.92
N LEU A 129 -9.06 -2.49 -17.84
CA LEU A 129 -10.01 -3.53 -17.49
C LEU A 129 -11.33 -2.97 -16.91
N PRO A 130 -12.48 -3.56 -17.29
CA PRO A 130 -13.75 -3.29 -16.63
C PRO A 130 -13.68 -3.52 -15.11
N LEU A 131 -14.40 -2.72 -14.34
CA LEU A 131 -14.44 -2.81 -12.88
C LEU A 131 -14.77 -4.22 -12.38
N ARG A 132 -15.71 -4.91 -13.03
CA ARG A 132 -16.10 -6.29 -12.67
C ARG A 132 -14.92 -7.27 -12.79
N THR A 133 -14.13 -7.14 -13.86
CA THR A 133 -12.96 -8.00 -14.10
C THR A 133 -11.85 -7.70 -13.10
N ARG A 134 -11.61 -6.43 -12.77
CA ARG A 134 -10.65 -6.04 -11.72
C ARG A 134 -11.03 -6.62 -10.35
N LEU A 135 -12.32 -6.58 -10.00
CA LEU A 135 -12.81 -7.19 -8.76
C LEU A 135 -12.59 -8.70 -8.73
N LEU A 136 -12.84 -9.39 -9.86
CA LEU A 136 -12.58 -10.83 -9.98
C LEU A 136 -11.10 -11.16 -9.75
N TYR A 137 -10.18 -10.44 -10.40
CA TYR A 137 -8.73 -10.65 -10.24
C TYR A 137 -8.19 -10.21 -8.86
N ASN A 138 -8.80 -9.22 -8.24
CA ASN A 138 -8.51 -8.87 -6.86
C ASN A 138 -8.86 -10.03 -5.91
N ALA A 139 -10.00 -10.70 -6.11
CA ALA A 139 -10.44 -11.83 -5.31
C ALA A 139 -9.70 -13.15 -5.61
N GLN A 140 -9.51 -13.46 -6.89
CA GLN A 140 -8.95 -14.75 -7.36
C GLN A 140 -7.50 -14.57 -7.83
N HIS A 141 -6.56 -15.01 -6.99
CA HIS A 141 -5.12 -14.87 -7.23
C HIS A 141 -4.64 -15.69 -8.43
N GLU A 142 -5.21 -16.87 -8.65
CA GLU A 142 -4.86 -17.74 -9.79
C GLU A 142 -5.30 -17.13 -11.13
N GLU A 143 -6.50 -16.57 -11.22
CA GLU A 143 -6.96 -15.91 -12.44
C GLU A 143 -6.17 -14.63 -12.73
N PHE A 144 -5.79 -13.90 -11.69
CA PHE A 144 -4.87 -12.78 -11.82
C PHE A 144 -3.51 -13.22 -12.40
N ARG A 145 -2.93 -14.32 -11.90
CA ARG A 145 -1.65 -14.85 -12.42
C ARG A 145 -1.74 -15.24 -13.89
N LYS A 146 -2.78 -15.98 -14.28
CA LYS A 146 -3.02 -16.34 -15.68
C LYS A 146 -3.15 -15.11 -16.57
N TRP A 147 -3.88 -14.08 -16.10
CA TRP A 147 -4.01 -12.82 -16.82
C TRP A 147 -2.65 -12.11 -16.97
N VAL A 148 -1.82 -12.07 -15.92
CA VAL A 148 -0.46 -11.51 -15.99
C VAL A 148 0.37 -12.26 -17.04
N GLU A 149 0.38 -13.60 -17.00
CA GLU A 149 1.12 -14.43 -17.96
C GLU A 149 0.69 -14.16 -19.40
N LEU A 150 -0.63 -14.08 -19.66
CA LEU A 150 -1.15 -13.74 -20.99
C LEU A 150 -0.70 -12.36 -21.47
N VAL A 151 -0.68 -11.36 -20.59
CA VAL A 151 -0.21 -10.02 -20.94
C VAL A 151 1.28 -10.03 -21.24
N VAL A 152 2.10 -10.71 -20.42
CA VAL A 152 3.55 -10.82 -20.63
C VAL A 152 3.87 -11.56 -21.93
N LEU A 153 3.19 -12.68 -22.21
CA LEU A 153 3.32 -13.42 -23.47
C LEU A 153 2.92 -12.60 -24.70
N SER A 154 2.05 -11.60 -24.56
CA SER A 154 1.71 -10.69 -25.66
C SER A 154 2.79 -9.64 -25.96
N VAL A 155 3.84 -9.56 -25.14
CA VAL A 155 4.96 -8.62 -25.30
C VAL A 155 6.18 -9.33 -25.89
N ALA A 156 6.40 -10.59 -25.48
CA ALA A 156 7.47 -11.46 -25.98
C ALA A 156 7.30 -11.80 -27.46
#